data_AF-A0A8T5NA26-F1
#
_entry.id   AF-A0A8T5NA26-F1
#
_cell.length_a   1.000
_cell.length_b   1.000
_cell.length_c   1.000
_cell.angle_alpha   90.00
_cell.angle_beta   90.00
_cell.angle_gamma   90.00
#
_symmetry.space_group_name_H-M   'P 1'
#
loop_
_entity.id
_entity.type
_entity.pdbx_description
1 polymer ?
#
loop_
_entity_poly.entity_id
_entity_poly.type
_entity_poly.pdbx_seq_one_letter_code
_entity_poly.pdbx_strand_id
1 'polypeptide(L)'
;MLNLDFYIQILTILFAFSGVYLVVRTFSLKRKIDYPTLRARAFLNESFLMDVWTLLLIACLFFIIHAVIELNDVFRLTTIEPVIEVIIKEGTEMGVLACTLLLVYKWYKLVNQAKFEP
;
A
#
# COMPACT_ATOMS: atom_id res chain seq x y z
N MET A 1 -11.99 -4.30 28.46
CA MET A 1 -12.10 -3.15 27.53
C MET A 1 -11.18 -3.49 26.37
N LEU A 2 -11.71 -3.92 25.22
CA LEU A 2 -10.86 -4.09 24.04
C LEU A 2 -10.57 -2.68 23.51
N ASN A 3 -9.31 -2.27 23.59
CA ASN A 3 -8.86 -0.96 23.12
C ASN A 3 -8.91 -0.92 21.59
N LEU A 4 -9.32 0.22 21.02
CA LEU A 4 -9.37 0.45 19.58
C LEU A 4 -8.04 0.06 18.89
N ASP A 5 -6.92 0.40 19.54
CA ASP A 5 -5.55 0.10 19.12
C ASP A 5 -5.33 -1.40 18.88
N PHE A 6 -5.95 -2.27 19.70
CA PHE A 6 -5.82 -3.72 19.55
C PHE A 6 -6.45 -4.21 18.23
N TYR A 7 -7.62 -3.68 17.87
CA TYR A 7 -8.28 -4.03 16.61
C TYR A 7 -7.50 -3.51 15.39
N ILE A 8 -6.98 -2.28 15.49
CA ILE A 8 -6.16 -1.69 14.43
C ILE A 8 -4.88 -2.51 14.24
N GLN A 9 -4.21 -2.88 15.34
CA GLN A 9 -2.99 -3.68 15.29
C GLN A 9 -3.21 -5.06 14.64
N ILE A 10 -4.32 -5.73 14.96
CA ILE A 10 -4.69 -6.99 14.30
C ILE A 10 -4.89 -6.77 12.79
N LEU A 11 -5.59 -5.72 12.40
CA LEU A 11 -5.86 -5.42 10.99
C LEU A 11 -4.56 -5.11 10.24
N THR A 12 -3.66 -4.33 10.83
CA THR A 12 -2.32 -4.03 10.31
C THR A 12 -1.51 -5.30 10.09
N ILE A 13 -1.52 -6.23 11.06
CA ILE A 13 -0.84 -7.53 10.94
C ILE A 13 -1.43 -8.34 9.77
N LEU A 14 -2.75 -8.43 9.65
CA LEU A 14 -3.42 -9.14 8.55
C LEU A 14 -3.06 -8.51 7.19
N PHE A 15 -3.04 -7.18 7.09
CA PHE A 15 -2.62 -6.48 5.89
C PHE A 15 -1.15 -6.73 5.55
N ALA A 16 -0.25 -6.68 6.53
CA ALA A 16 1.16 -7.00 6.30
C ALA A 16 1.35 -8.44 5.78
N PHE A 17 0.71 -9.43 6.40
CA PHE A 17 0.78 -10.82 5.95
C PHE A 17 0.22 -11.02 4.53
N SER A 18 -0.92 -10.40 4.22
CA SER A 18 -1.50 -10.47 2.88
C SER A 18 -0.60 -9.80 1.82
N GLY A 19 0.09 -8.72 2.18
CA GLY A 19 1.06 -8.05 1.33
C GLY A 19 2.26 -8.93 1.03
N VAL A 20 2.86 -9.52 2.07
CA VAL A 20 3.97 -10.48 1.90
C VAL A 20 3.55 -11.65 1.02
N TYR A 21 2.38 -12.24 1.29
CA TYR A 21 1.85 -13.34 0.48
C TYR A 21 1.70 -12.96 -1.00
N LEU A 22 1.11 -11.79 -1.28
CA LEU A 22 0.94 -11.30 -2.66
C LEU A 22 2.27 -11.02 -3.35
N VAL A 23 3.25 -10.44 -2.66
CA VAL A 23 4.60 -10.19 -3.21
C VAL A 23 5.28 -11.51 -3.57
N VAL A 24 5.30 -12.47 -2.64
CA VAL A 24 5.91 -13.79 -2.86
C VAL A 24 5.25 -14.51 -4.04
N ARG A 25 3.92 -14.45 -4.13
CA ARG A 25 3.16 -15.07 -5.22
C ARG A 25 3.46 -14.38 -6.56
N THR A 26 3.52 -13.06 -6.59
CA THR A 26 3.83 -12.27 -7.78
C THR A 26 5.25 -12.56 -8.27
N PHE A 27 6.23 -12.62 -7.37
CA PHE A 27 7.62 -12.93 -7.72
C PHE A 27 7.78 -14.37 -8.23
N SER A 28 7.06 -15.32 -7.64
CA SER A 28 7.04 -16.72 -8.09
C SER A 28 6.42 -16.87 -9.48
N LEU A 29 5.37 -16.10 -9.79
CA LEU A 29 4.77 -16.08 -11.13
C LEU A 29 5.65 -15.36 -12.15
N LYS A 30 6.32 -14.28 -11.75
CA LYS A 30 7.29 -13.56 -12.60
C LYS A 30 8.39 -14.49 -13.09
N ARG A 31 8.88 -15.43 -12.28
CA ARG A 31 9.89 -16.43 -12.71
C ARG A 31 9.45 -17.29 -13.91
N LYS A 32 8.15 -17.37 -14.21
CA LYS A 32 7.62 -18.15 -15.33
C LYS A 32 7.46 -17.34 -16.62
N ILE A 33 7.64 -16.02 -16.56
CA ILE A 33 7.41 -15.10 -17.68
C ILE A 33 8.72 -14.39 -18.00
N ASP A 34 9.03 -14.26 -19.28
CA ASP A 34 10.23 -13.55 -19.71
C ASP A 34 10.14 -12.05 -19.35
N TYR A 35 11.23 -11.50 -18.84
CA TYR A 35 11.28 -10.11 -18.33
C TYR A 35 10.94 -9.05 -19.41
N PRO A 36 11.39 -9.16 -20.67
CA PRO A 36 11.02 -8.24 -21.75
C PRO A 36 9.51 -8.23 -22.01
N THR A 37 8.87 -9.41 -21.98
CA THR A 37 7.42 -9.56 -22.19
C THR A 37 6.64 -8.90 -21.06
N LEU A 38 7.06 -9.09 -19.81
CA LEU A 38 6.41 -8.44 -18.67
C LEU A 38 6.57 -6.92 -18.73
N ARG A 39 7.77 -6.44 -19.10
CA ARG A 39 8.03 -5.01 -19.27
C ARG A 39 7.15 -4.42 -20.36
N ALA A 40 7.07 -5.04 -21.54
CA ALA A 40 6.22 -4.58 -22.63
C ALA A 40 4.75 -4.46 -22.20
N ARG A 41 4.22 -5.47 -21.50
CA ARG A 41 2.84 -5.44 -20.96
C ARG A 41 2.62 -4.32 -19.95
N ALA A 42 3.57 -4.11 -19.04
CA ALA A 42 3.48 -3.04 -18.05
C ALA A 42 3.49 -1.64 -18.69
N PHE A 43 4.28 -1.45 -19.75
CA PHE A 43 4.35 -0.17 -20.48
C PHE A 43 3.16 0.05 -21.42
N LEU A 44 2.66 -1.00 -22.07
CA LEU A 44 1.53 -0.91 -23.01
C LEU A 44 0.19 -0.75 -22.30
N ASN A 45 0.09 -1.12 -21.02
CA ASN A 45 -1.11 -0.97 -20.24
C ASN A 45 -1.15 0.40 -19.56
N GLU A 46 -1.68 1.40 -20.27
CA GLU A 46 -1.77 2.78 -19.80
C GLU A 46 -2.57 2.91 -18.49
N SER A 47 -3.67 2.15 -18.33
CA SER A 47 -4.45 2.21 -17.09
C SER A 47 -3.68 1.65 -15.90
N PHE A 48 -2.90 0.58 -16.11
CA PHE A 48 -2.01 0.06 -15.08
C PHE A 48 -0.96 1.11 -14.67
N LEU A 49 -0.34 1.78 -15.63
CA LEU A 49 0.67 2.80 -15.35
C LEU A 49 0.04 3.96 -14.55
N MET A 50 -1.10 4.48 -14.99
CA MET A 50 -1.79 5.57 -14.32
C MET A 50 -2.28 5.20 -12.91
N ASP A 51 -2.80 3.99 -12.74
CA ASP A 51 -3.22 3.48 -11.43
C ASP A 51 -2.05 3.35 -10.45
N VAL A 52 -0.90 2.85 -10.91
CA VAL A 52 0.31 2.71 -10.07
C VAL A 52 0.80 4.09 -9.62
N TRP A 53 0.89 5.05 -10.53
CA TRP A 53 1.29 6.42 -10.18
C TRP A 53 0.29 7.10 -9.24
N THR A 54 -1.00 6.90 -9.47
CA THR A 54 -2.05 7.48 -8.61
C THR A 54 -2.00 6.89 -7.20
N LEU A 55 -1.87 5.55 -7.08
CA LEU A 55 -1.73 4.89 -5.78
C LEU A 55 -0.45 5.31 -5.06
N LEU A 56 0.66 5.48 -5.78
CA LEU A 56 1.92 5.97 -5.23
C LEU A 56 1.76 7.40 -4.69
N LEU A 57 1.12 8.28 -5.47
CA LEU A 57 0.87 9.67 -5.07
C LEU A 57 0.00 9.73 -3.81
N ILE A 58 -1.09 8.94 -3.75
CA ILE A 58 -1.96 8.87 -2.58
C ILE A 58 -1.19 8.34 -1.35
N ALA A 59 -0.38 7.30 -1.51
CA ALA A 59 0.46 6.78 -0.43
C ALA A 59 1.45 7.85 0.08
N CYS A 60 2.08 8.60 -0.82
CA CYS A 60 2.97 9.70 -0.45
C CYS A 60 2.21 10.82 0.28
N LEU A 61 0.98 11.16 -0.14
CA LEU A 61 0.17 12.14 0.57
C LEU A 61 -0.16 11.69 2.00
N PHE A 62 -0.58 10.43 2.19
CA PHE A 62 -0.80 9.89 3.55
C PHE A 62 0.47 9.93 4.39
N PHE A 63 1.61 9.58 3.81
CA PHE A 63 2.90 9.63 4.49
C PHE A 63 3.30 11.06 4.88
N ILE A 64 3.06 12.06 4.02
CA ILE A 64 3.33 13.47 4.34
C ILE A 64 2.43 13.93 5.49
N ILE A 65 1.14 13.59 5.48
CA ILE A 65 0.22 13.94 6.58
C ILE A 65 0.71 13.32 7.89
N HIS A 66 1.07 12.03 7.86
CA HIS A 66 1.64 11.34 9.02
C HIS A 66 2.89 12.04 9.56
N ALA A 67 3.84 12.36 8.67
CA ALA A 67 5.09 13.01 9.05
C ALA A 67 4.87 14.43 9.61
N VAL A 68 3.90 15.19 9.08
CA VAL A 68 3.56 16.52 9.61
C VAL A 68 3.00 16.44 11.03
N ILE A 69 2.17 15.44 11.31
CA ILE A 69 1.61 15.23 12.65
C ILE A 69 2.70 14.81 13.63
N GLU A 70 3.53 13.83 13.25
CA GLU A 70 4.65 13.39 14.07
C GLU A 70 5.63 14.54 14.36
N LEU A 71 5.86 15.41 13.38
CA LEU A 71 6.65 16.63 13.56
C LEU A 71 5.98 17.60 14.55
N ASN A 72 4.66 17.78 14.46
CA ASN A 72 3.91 18.62 15.39
C ASN A 72 4.03 18.12 16.83
N ASP A 73 4.01 16.80 17.05
CA ASP A 73 4.16 16.20 18.39
C ASP A 73 5.55 16.48 18.98
N VAL A 74 6.60 16.41 18.14
CA VAL A 74 7.99 16.69 18.54
C VAL A 74 8.17 18.15 18.95
N PHE A 75 7.60 19.08 18.18
CA PHE A 75 7.72 20.51 18.46
C PHE A 75 6.65 21.06 19.41
N ARG A 76 5.63 20.26 19.77
CA ARG A 76 4.47 20.65 20.58
C ARG A 76 3.83 21.96 20.10
N LEU A 77 3.78 22.17 18.77
CA LEU A 77 3.34 23.43 18.17
C LEU A 77 1.83 23.65 18.31
N THR A 78 1.06 22.57 18.36
CA THR A 78 -0.41 22.62 18.37
C THR A 78 -1.00 21.58 19.32
N THR A 79 -1.97 22.00 20.14
CA THR A 79 -2.74 21.10 21.02
C THR A 79 -3.90 20.51 20.22
N ILE A 80 -3.67 19.37 19.57
CA ILE A 80 -4.73 18.57 18.95
C ILE A 80 -5.34 17.69 20.05
N GLU A 81 -6.63 17.38 19.97
CA GLU A 81 -7.23 16.39 20.86
C GLU A 81 -6.56 15.03 20.68
N PRO A 82 -6.14 14.37 21.77
CA PRO A 82 -5.33 13.15 21.70
C PRO A 82 -6.05 12.01 20.96
N VAL A 83 -7.38 11.98 21.02
CA VAL A 83 -8.19 10.98 20.30
C VAL A 83 -8.12 11.21 18.78
N ILE A 84 -8.16 12.47 18.34
CA ILE A 84 -8.12 12.82 16.92
C ILE A 84 -6.73 12.52 16.34
N GLU A 85 -5.68 12.85 17.09
CA GLU A 85 -4.30 12.57 16.72
C GLU A 85 -4.05 11.07 16.47
N VAL A 86 -4.47 10.22 17.41
CA VAL A 86 -4.37 8.75 17.27
C VAL A 86 -5.10 8.25 16.04
N ILE A 87 -6.33 8.73 15.78
CA ILE A 87 -7.12 8.30 14.62
C ILE A 87 -6.44 8.69 13.30
N ILE A 88 -5.89 9.90 13.20
CA ILE A 88 -5.23 10.34 11.96
C ILE A 88 -3.91 9.59 11.77
N LYS A 89 -3.14 9.37 12.84
CA LYS A 89 -1.86 8.65 12.78
C LYS A 89 -2.05 7.20 12.33
N GLU A 90 -2.90 6.45 13.02
CA GLU A 90 -3.23 5.06 12.65
C GLU A 90 -3.94 4.98 11.29
N GLY A 91 -4.81 5.94 10.98
CA GLY A 91 -5.53 6.01 9.72
C GLY A 91 -4.62 6.25 8.50
N THR A 92 -3.60 7.11 8.65
CA THR A 92 -2.62 7.37 7.60
C THR A 92 -1.72 6.15 7.35
N GLU A 93 -1.28 5.47 8.42
CA GLU A 93 -0.51 4.22 8.31
C GLU A 93 -1.31 3.11 7.60
N MET A 94 -2.56 2.90 8.01
CA MET A 94 -3.45 1.97 7.32
C MET A 94 -3.71 2.36 5.87
N GLY A 95 -3.83 3.67 5.58
CA GLY A 95 -3.98 4.20 4.22
C GLY A 95 -2.78 3.84 3.33
N VAL A 96 -1.56 4.02 3.83
CA VAL A 96 -0.32 3.64 3.12
C VAL A 96 -0.26 2.13 2.87
N LEU A 97 -0.61 1.32 3.88
CA LEU A 97 -0.66 -0.14 3.74
C LEU A 97 -1.69 -0.58 2.70
N ALA A 98 -2.88 0.00 2.71
CA ALA A 98 -3.93 -0.28 1.73
C ALA A 98 -3.48 0.07 0.29
N CYS A 99 -2.87 1.25 0.11
CA CYS A 99 -2.33 1.66 -1.20
C CYS A 99 -1.25 0.69 -1.69
N THR A 100 -0.35 0.28 -0.79
CA THR A 100 0.72 -0.67 -1.10
C THR A 100 0.15 -2.03 -1.50
N LEU A 101 -0.87 -2.53 -0.79
CA LEU A 101 -1.55 -3.76 -1.13
C LEU A 101 -2.24 -3.72 -2.49
N LEU A 102 -2.95 -2.63 -2.78
CA LEU A 102 -3.60 -2.43 -4.08
C LEU A 102 -2.57 -2.37 -5.21
N LEU A 103 -1.42 -1.74 -4.98
CA LEU A 103 -0.32 -1.68 -5.93
C LEU A 103 0.23 -3.08 -6.21
N VAL A 104 0.54 -3.85 -5.17
CA VAL A 104 1.01 -5.24 -5.32
C VAL A 104 -0.06 -6.11 -6.00
N TYR A 105 -1.34 -5.91 -5.69
CA TYR A 105 -2.44 -6.63 -6.33
C TYR A 105 -2.56 -6.30 -7.82
N LYS A 106 -2.40 -5.03 -8.23
CA LYS A 106 -2.35 -4.62 -9.64
C LYS A 106 -1.21 -5.31 -10.37
N TRP A 107 -0.02 -5.39 -9.75
CA TRP A 107 1.12 -6.14 -10.29
C TRP A 107 0.83 -7.64 -10.40
N TYR A 108 0.24 -8.24 -9.37
CA TYR A 108 -0.19 -9.64 -9.39
C TYR A 108 -1.16 -9.91 -10.55
N LYS A 109 -2.15 -9.04 -10.75
CA LYS A 109 -3.13 -9.15 -11.83
C LYS A 109 -2.46 -9.09 -13.20
N LEU A 110 -1.53 -8.15 -13.41
CA LEU A 110 -0.78 -8.02 -14.66
C LEU A 110 0.04 -9.27 -14.98
N VAL A 111 0.76 -9.78 -13.97
CA VAL A 111 1.58 -11.00 -14.11
C VAL A 111 0.69 -12.23 -14.35
N ASN A 112 -0.46 -12.33 -13.68
CA ASN A 112 -1.36 -13.47 -13.84
C ASN A 112 -2.06 -13.47 -15.22
N GLN A 113 -2.40 -12.30 -15.77
CA GLN A 113 -2.94 -12.18 -17.12
C GLN A 113 -1.98 -12.71 -18.19
N ALA A 114 -0.66 -12.60 -17.97
CA ALA A 114 0.35 -13.16 -18.88
C ALA A 114 0.42 -14.70 -18.92
N LYS A 115 -0.29 -15.40 -18.04
CA LYS A 115 -0.38 -16.86 -18.04
C LYS A 115 -1.52 -17.40 -18.93
N PHE A 116 -2.45 -16.56 -19.38
CA PHE A 116 -3.72 -16.99 -19.99
C PHE A 116 -3.91 -16.56 -21.46
N GLU A 117 -2.90 -15.99 -22.12
CA GLU A 117 -2.93 -15.85 -23.58
C GLU A 117 -2.19 -17.04 -24.22
N PRO A 118 -2.85 -17.80 -25.11
CA PRO A 118 -2.31 -19.01 -25.75
C PRO A 118 -1.11 -18.74 -26.65
#